data_AF-F0Y7Z1-F1
#
_entry.id   AF-F0Y7Z1-F1
#
_cell.length_a   1.000
_cell.length_b   1.000
_cell.length_c   1.000
_cell.angle_alpha   90.00
_cell.angle_beta   90.00
_cell.angle_gamma   90.00
#
_symmetry.space_group_name_H-M   'P 1'
#
loop_
_entity.id
_entity.type
_entity.pdbx_description
1 polymer ?
#
loop_
_entity_poly.entity_id
_entity_poly.type
_entity_poly.pdbx_seq_one_letter_code
_entity_poly.pdbx_strand_id
1 'polypeptide(L)'
;MRALLESAKAHEAAWPFLEPVDTVEVDDYLDKIADPTDLRTMETKLDDGTYEHFRELKADLMRMFDNCRAYNGTGIFVKTAEALEKHVRHEIIRLDQARDARGAPRIEP
;
A
#
# COMPACT_ATOMS: atom_id res chain seq x y z
N MET A 1 3.36 11.79 0.29
CA MET A 1 3.17 10.53 1.03
C MET A 1 1.76 10.46 1.61
N ARG A 2 1.40 11.30 2.60
CA ARG A 2 0.07 11.32 3.25
C ARG A 2 -1.12 11.28 2.27
N ALA A 3 -1.14 12.16 1.27
CA ALA A 3 -2.23 12.21 0.29
C ALA A 3 -2.44 10.89 -0.49
N LEU A 4 -1.36 10.18 -0.84
CA LEU A 4 -1.48 8.89 -1.51
C LEU A 4 -2.06 7.84 -0.56
N LEU A 5 -1.57 7.81 0.69
CA LEU A 5 -2.01 6.84 1.69
C LEU A 5 -3.49 7.04 2.04
N GLU A 6 -3.95 8.28 2.20
CA GLU A 6 -5.36 8.58 2.39
C GLU A 6 -6.21 8.23 1.17
N SER A 7 -5.71 8.49 -0.05
CA SER A 7 -6.36 8.08 -1.29
C SER A 7 -6.50 6.55 -1.40
N ALA A 8 -5.49 5.79 -0.94
CA ALA A 8 -5.54 4.34 -0.88
C ALA A 8 -6.57 3.85 0.16
N LYS A 9 -6.55 4.39 1.39
CA LYS A 9 -7.50 4.03 2.46
C LYS A 9 -8.95 4.31 2.09
N ALA A 10 -9.21 5.36 1.31
CA ALA A 10 -10.56 5.75 0.90
C ALA A 10 -11.13 4.93 -0.27
N HIS A 11 -10.31 4.13 -0.95
CA HIS A 11 -10.76 3.34 -2.09
C HIS A 11 -11.63 2.15 -1.64
N GLU A 12 -12.69 1.82 -2.38
CA GLU A 12 -13.64 0.75 -2.00
C GLU A 12 -12.99 -0.64 -1.83
N ALA A 13 -11.88 -0.87 -2.55
CA ALA A 13 -11.08 -2.08 -2.48
C ALA A 13 -10.08 -2.10 -1.30
N ALA A 14 -10.09 -1.12 -0.40
CA ALA A 14 -9.12 -1.05 0.71
C ALA A 14 -9.46 -1.94 1.89
N TRP A 15 -10.71 -2.41 2.01
CA TRP A 15 -11.23 -3.05 3.22
C TRP A 15 -10.38 -4.19 3.82
N PRO A 16 -9.69 -5.08 3.06
CA PRO A 16 -8.89 -6.15 3.67
C PRO A 16 -7.47 -5.71 4.04
N PHE A 17 -7.10 -4.46 3.71
CA PHE A 17 -5.77 -3.91 3.88
C PHE A 17 -5.74 -2.76 4.89
N LEU A 18 -6.88 -2.41 5.48
CA LEU A 18 -6.98 -1.27 6.40
C LEU A 18 -6.25 -1.54 7.73
N GLU A 19 -6.19 -2.79 8.16
CA GLU A 19 -5.60 -3.23 9.42
C GLU A 19 -4.68 -4.44 9.19
N PRO A 20 -3.76 -4.73 10.12
CA PRO A 20 -2.93 -5.94 10.06
C PRO A 20 -3.79 -7.21 9.98
N VAL A 21 -3.28 -8.24 9.30
CA VAL A 21 -3.91 -9.57 9.34
C VAL A 21 -3.90 -10.10 10.77
N ASP A 22 -5.07 -10.51 11.27
CA ASP A 22 -5.19 -11.14 12.59
C ASP A 22 -4.60 -12.56 12.55
N THR A 23 -3.45 -12.74 13.21
CA THR A 23 -2.73 -14.01 13.23
C THR A 23 -3.30 -15.03 14.22
N VAL A 24 -4.29 -14.65 15.03
CA VAL A 24 -5.08 -15.60 15.82
C VAL A 24 -6.15 -16.23 14.93
N GLU A 25 -6.75 -15.45 14.02
CA GLU A 25 -7.73 -15.97 13.04
C GLU A 25 -7.05 -16.67 11.85
N VAL A 26 -5.86 -16.20 11.45
CA VAL A 26 -5.08 -16.70 10.32
C VAL A 26 -3.72 -17.20 10.82
N ASP A 27 -3.73 -18.36 11.46
CA ASP A 27 -2.61 -18.91 12.22
C ASP A 27 -1.35 -19.20 11.39
N ASP A 28 -1.50 -19.64 10.13
CA ASP A 28 -0.38 -19.96 9.23
C ASP A 28 0.13 -18.76 8.41
N TYR A 29 -0.37 -17.55 8.66
CA TYR A 29 -0.01 -16.36 7.88
C TYR A 29 1.48 -16.02 7.97
N LEU A 30 2.03 -16.02 9.19
CA LEU A 30 3.43 -15.67 9.44
C LEU A 30 4.42 -16.76 9.03
N ASP A 31 3.96 -18.00 8.83
CA ASP A 31 4.78 -19.08 8.27
C ASP A 31 5.01 -18.88 6.76
N LYS A 32 4.08 -18.20 6.09
CA LYS A 32 4.11 -17.98 4.63
C LYS A 32 4.58 -16.58 4.24
N ILE A 33 4.31 -15.59 5.08
CA ILE A 33 4.59 -14.17 4.79
C ILE A 33 5.64 -13.63 5.75
N ALA A 34 6.82 -13.32 5.21
CA ALA A 34 7.99 -12.92 5.99
C ALA A 34 7.96 -11.46 6.48
N ASP A 35 7.32 -10.56 5.73
CA ASP A 35 7.28 -9.12 6.05
C ASP A 35 5.85 -8.59 5.89
N PRO A 36 4.95 -8.91 6.84
CA PRO A 36 3.55 -8.48 6.80
C PRO A 36 3.46 -6.95 6.95
N THR A 37 2.50 -6.35 6.26
CA THR A 37 2.22 -4.92 6.32
C THR A 37 0.79 -4.65 5.86
N ASP A 38 0.30 -3.45 6.17
CA ASP A 38 -1.07 -2.99 5.97
C ASP A 38 -1.10 -1.45 6.02
N LEU A 39 -2.22 -0.84 5.67
CA LEU A 39 -2.34 0.62 5.56
C LEU A 39 -2.26 1.33 6.93
N ARG A 40 -2.65 0.69 8.04
CA ARG A 40 -2.52 1.25 9.40
C ARG A 40 -1.07 1.24 9.88
N THR A 41 -0.33 0.17 9.59
CA THR A 41 1.12 0.09 9.84
C THR A 41 1.85 1.16 9.03
N MET A 42 1.52 1.33 7.75
CA MET A 42 2.11 2.39 6.92
C MET A 42 1.74 3.79 7.40
N GLU A 43 0.53 4.00 7.90
CA GLU A 43 0.13 5.27 8.51
C GLU A 43 0.98 5.59 9.73
N THR A 44 1.15 4.63 10.63
CA THR A 44 2.00 4.77 11.82
C THR A 44 3.44 5.10 11.44
N LYS A 45 4.03 4.35 10.50
CA LYS A 45 5.39 4.61 9.98
C LYS A 45 5.52 6.02 9.39
N LEU A 46 4.49 6.51 8.69
CA LEU A 46 4.50 7.85 8.12
C LEU A 46 4.42 8.93 9.21
N ASP A 47 3.56 8.75 10.19
CA ASP A 47 3.37 9.70 11.30
C ASP A 47 4.61 9.76 12.22
N ASP A 48 5.29 8.63 12.40
CA ASP A 48 6.56 8.53 13.14
C ASP A 48 7.78 9.04 12.33
N GLY A 49 7.59 9.46 11.08
CA GLY A 49 8.66 9.94 10.22
C GLY A 49 9.63 8.85 9.75
N THR A 50 9.21 7.58 9.79
CA THR A 50 10.04 6.42 9.38
C THR A 50 10.32 6.41 7.87
N TYR A 51 9.44 6.98 7.06
CA TYR A 51 9.68 7.12 5.62
C TYR A 51 10.45 8.42 5.33
N GLU A 52 11.75 8.30 5.06
CA GLU A 52 12.59 9.42 4.61
C GLU A 52 12.29 9.77 3.14
N HIS A 53 11.91 8.76 2.35
CA HIS A 53 11.71 8.88 0.92
C HIS A 53 10.45 8.18 0.45
N PHE A 54 9.81 8.74 -0.59
CA PHE A 54 8.54 8.20 -1.08
C PHE A 54 8.65 6.76 -1.58
N ARG A 55 9.81 6.39 -2.13
CA ARG A 55 10.11 5.03 -2.59
C ARG A 55 9.88 3.97 -1.50
N GLU A 56 10.03 4.33 -0.23
CA GLU A 56 9.87 3.42 0.91
C GLU A 56 8.39 3.14 1.19
N LEU A 57 7.55 4.19 1.20
CA LEU A 57 6.10 4.04 1.26
C LEU A 57 5.58 3.23 0.05
N LYS A 58 6.10 3.52 -1.16
CA LYS A 58 5.73 2.77 -2.36
C LYS A 58 6.14 1.30 -2.24
N ALA A 59 7.32 1.01 -1.70
CA ALA A 59 7.78 -0.36 -1.50
C ALA A 59 6.87 -1.13 -0.54
N ASP A 60 6.43 -0.51 0.56
CA ASP A 60 5.47 -1.13 1.50
C ASP A 60 4.09 -1.36 0.84
N LEU A 61 3.59 -0.39 0.07
CA LEU A 61 2.34 -0.56 -0.69
C LEU A 61 2.42 -1.74 -1.66
N MET A 62 3.53 -1.88 -2.41
CA MET A 62 3.69 -3.01 -3.33
C MET A 62 3.81 -4.34 -2.60
N ARG A 63 4.56 -4.36 -1.49
CA ARG A 63 4.73 -5.57 -0.66
C ARG A 63 3.40 -6.03 -0.07
N MET A 64 2.54 -5.12 0.36
CA MET A 64 1.19 -5.45 0.83
C MET A 64 0.40 -6.23 -0.23
N PHE A 65 0.44 -5.80 -1.49
CA PHE A 65 -0.22 -6.50 -2.60
C PHE A 65 0.46 -7.83 -2.94
N ASP A 66 1.79 -7.88 -2.91
CA ASP A 66 2.55 -9.11 -3.15
C ASP A 66 2.30 -10.16 -2.06
N ASN A 67 2.25 -9.76 -0.80
CA ASN A 67 1.88 -10.62 0.32
C ASN A 67 0.47 -11.17 0.14
N CYS A 68 -0.47 -10.33 -0.26
CA CYS A 68 -1.84 -10.75 -0.55
C CYS A 68 -1.87 -11.82 -1.66
N ARG A 69 -1.12 -11.62 -2.76
CA ARG A 69 -1.02 -12.60 -3.84
C ARG A 69 -0.34 -13.90 -3.39
N ALA A 70 0.78 -13.80 -2.68
CA ALA A 70 1.55 -14.95 -2.22
C ALA A 70 0.75 -15.83 -1.26
N TYR A 71 0.01 -15.23 -0.32
CA TYR A 71 -0.80 -15.96 0.64
C TYR A 71 -2.07 -16.56 0.02
N ASN A 72 -2.84 -15.74 -0.72
CA ASN A 72 -4.16 -16.14 -1.19
C ASN A 72 -4.14 -16.89 -2.53
N GLY A 73 -3.15 -16.65 -3.38
CA GLY A 73 -3.03 -17.19 -4.75
C GLY A 73 -4.08 -16.62 -5.73
N THR A 74 -5.36 -16.80 -5.44
CA THR A 74 -6.50 -16.29 -6.23
C THR A 74 -7.69 -15.90 -5.32
N GLY A 75 -8.77 -15.39 -5.90
CA GLY A 75 -10.01 -15.12 -5.16
C GLY A 75 -10.26 -13.63 -4.91
N ILE A 76 -11.18 -13.32 -3.99
CA ILE A 76 -11.66 -11.95 -3.78
C ILE A 76 -10.55 -11.03 -3.27
N PHE A 77 -9.75 -11.46 -2.31
CA PHE A 77 -8.63 -10.66 -1.77
C PHE A 77 -7.63 -10.27 -2.86
N VAL A 78 -7.28 -11.20 -3.76
CA VAL A 78 -6.38 -10.92 -4.88
C VAL A 78 -7.01 -9.93 -5.87
N LYS A 79 -8.28 -10.10 -6.24
CA LYS A 79 -8.99 -9.14 -7.12
C LYS A 79 -9.06 -7.74 -6.51
N THR A 80 -9.28 -7.69 -5.20
CA THR A 80 -9.32 -6.45 -4.42
C THR A 80 -7.93 -5.80 -4.33
N ALA A 81 -6.86 -6.60 -4.16
CA ALA A 81 -5.47 -6.13 -4.25
C ALA A 81 -5.15 -5.53 -5.63
N GLU A 82 -5.52 -6.21 -6.72
CA GLU A 82 -5.29 -5.73 -8.10
C GLU A 82 -6.02 -4.40 -8.37
N ALA A 83 -7.27 -4.27 -7.91
CA ALA A 83 -8.04 -3.04 -8.04
C ALA A 83 -7.38 -1.88 -7.28
N LEU A 84 -6.98 -2.11 -6.03
CA LEU A 84 -6.33 -1.08 -5.22
C LEU A 84 -4.93 -0.72 -5.74
N GLU A 85 -4.14 -1.70 -6.18
CA GLU A 85 -2.82 -1.48 -6.76
C GLU A 85 -2.90 -0.62 -8.02
N LYS A 86 -3.89 -0.88 -8.89
CA LYS A 86 -4.15 -0.05 -10.06
C LYS A 86 -4.48 1.40 -9.68
N HIS A 87 -5.34 1.60 -8.68
CA HIS A 87 -5.66 2.93 -8.16
C HIS A 87 -4.41 3.65 -7.63
N VAL A 88 -3.64 2.99 -6.77
CA VAL A 88 -2.39 3.53 -6.20
C VAL A 88 -1.41 3.94 -7.32
N ARG A 89 -1.23 3.11 -8.35
CA ARG A 89 -0.37 3.44 -9.49
C ARG A 89 -0.84 4.65 -10.26
N HIS A 90 -2.15 4.78 -10.50
CA HIS A 90 -2.72 5.97 -11.14
C HIS A 90 -2.52 7.24 -10.30
N GLU A 91 -2.72 7.15 -8.99
CA GLU A 91 -2.54 8.29 -8.08
C GLU A 91 -1.08 8.76 -8.01
N ILE A 92 -0.11 7.84 -8.06
CA ILE A 92 1.32 8.20 -8.17
C ILE A 92 1.57 9.04 -9.42
N ILE A 93 1.11 8.56 -10.59
CA ILE A 93 1.27 9.28 -11.86
C ILE A 93 0.60 10.66 -11.80
N ARG A 94 -0.61 10.75 -11.25
CA ARG A 94 -1.34 12.00 -11.07
C ARG A 94 -0.57 12.97 -10.17
N LEU A 95 0.00 12.49 -9.07
CA LEU A 95 0.78 13.31 -8.14
C LEU A 95 2.06 13.83 -8.80
N ASP A 96 2.74 13.02 -9.60
CA ASP A 96 3.91 13.44 -10.37
C ASP A 96 3.57 14.54 -11.38
N GLN A 97 2.52 14.35 -12.18
CA GLN A 97 2.06 15.37 -13.13
C GLN A 97 1.68 16.68 -12.43
N ALA A 98 1.03 16.60 -11.26
CA ALA A 98 0.70 17.79 -10.48
C ALA A 98 1.94 18.49 -9.92
N ARG A 99 3.02 17.77 -9.60
CA ARG A 99 4.29 18.35 -9.16
C ARG A 99 5.04 19.00 -10.31
N ASP A 100 5.11 18.34 -11.45
CA ASP A 100 5.70 18.89 -12.69
C ASP A 100 5.02 20.21 -13.09
N ALA A 101 3.69 20.26 -13.08
CA ALA A 101 2.93 21.48 -13.40
C ALA A 101 3.21 22.65 -12.43
N ARG A 102 3.72 22.37 -11.23
CA ARG A 102 4.14 23.35 -10.23
C ARG A 102 5.64 23.65 -10.25
N GLY A 103 6.40 23.07 -11.18
CA GLY A 103 7.86 23.18 -11.23
C GLY A 103 8.57 22.49 -10.06
N ALA A 104 7.89 21.59 -9.35
CA ALA A 104 8.47 20.80 -8.26
C ALA A 104 9.07 19.49 -8.81
N PRO A 105 10.14 18.95 -8.21
CA PRO A 105 10.70 17.66 -8.64
C PRO A 105 9.68 16.53 -8.53
N ARG A 106 9.70 15.59 -9.47
CA ARG A 106 8.90 14.35 -9.42
C ARG A 106 9.18 13.55 -8.16
N ILE A 107 8.20 12.74 -7.78
CA ILE A 107 8.30 11.82 -6.67
C ILE A 107 9.27 10.69 -7.00
N GLU A 108 9.20 10.19 -8.23
CA GLU A 108 10.17 9.26 -8.80
C GLU A 108 11.03 9.98 -9.85
N PRO A 109 12.37 9.91 -9.76
CA PRO A 109 13.26 10.50 -10.76
C PRO A 109 13.13 9.84 -12.14
#